data_AF-A0A4Q3T4M8-F1
#
_entry.id   AF-A0A4Q3T4M8-F1
#
_cell.length_a   1.000
_cell.length_b   1.000
_cell.length_c   1.000
_cell.angle_alpha   90.00
_cell.angle_beta   90.00
_cell.angle_gamma   90.00
#
_symmetry.space_group_name_H-M   'P 1'
#
loop_
_entity.id
_entity.type
_entity.pdbx_description
1 polymer ?
#
loop_
_entity_poly.entity_id
_entity_poly.type
_entity_poly.pdbx_seq_one_letter_code
_entity_poly.pdbx_strand_id
1 'polypeptide(L)'
;MDYDIEKDLIPLILVANVPQVVVVNPKNVTTPDFKSFLEMVRKNPGKLNYGSAGTGTSHHLAGELFKQQSKTFITHIPYTGAGPALRDLVGGQVDMMFDGLGSSAAHIKGGRVKALMVSGNKRNAAFPDVPCAAEVGMPDYNVTTWYGVWAPKGTPAEAQARAIDEIRKACSTDEAKAVWAAQGAEFAGLSGPQFGGFVSAEIKKWAQVVKASGAKFD
;
A
#
# COMPACT_ATOMS: atom_id res chain seq x y z
N MET A 1 -18.15 -11.99 1.37
CA MET A 1 -18.21 -11.37 2.71
C MET A 1 -19.65 -10.99 2.96
N ASP A 2 -20.14 -11.21 4.18
CA ASP A 2 -21.57 -11.05 4.51
C ASP A 2 -21.90 -9.68 5.14
N TYR A 3 -21.07 -8.66 4.91
CA TYR A 3 -21.28 -7.30 5.40
C TYR A 3 -20.91 -6.23 4.37
N ASP A 4 -21.57 -5.09 4.46
CA ASP A 4 -21.30 -3.87 3.69
C ASP A 4 -20.62 -2.84 4.61
N ILE A 5 -19.36 -2.49 4.31
CA ILE A 5 -18.56 -1.58 5.13
C ILE A 5 -19.17 -0.17 5.26
N GLU A 6 -20.00 0.25 4.30
CA GLU A 6 -20.66 1.57 4.33
C GLU A 6 -22.00 1.54 5.08
N LYS A 7 -22.62 0.36 5.25
CA LYS A 7 -23.98 0.22 5.84
C LYS A 7 -24.04 -0.47 7.19
N ASP A 8 -23.11 -1.39 7.44
CA ASP A 8 -23.13 -2.28 8.61
C ASP A 8 -22.08 -1.88 9.65
N LEU A 9 -21.19 -0.95 9.30
CA LEU A 9 -20.12 -0.47 10.16
C LEU A 9 -20.14 1.06 10.27
N ILE A 10 -19.79 1.55 11.45
CA ILE A 10 -19.68 2.98 11.76
C ILE A 10 -18.19 3.34 11.72
N PRO A 11 -17.74 4.23 10.82
CA PRO A 11 -16.34 4.64 10.74
C PRO A 11 -15.96 5.45 11.99
N LEU A 12 -14.97 4.99 12.75
CA LEU A 12 -14.49 5.71 13.92
C LEU A 12 -13.29 6.59 13.57
N ILE A 13 -12.18 6.01 13.13
CA ILE A 13 -10.94 6.76 12.93
C ILE A 13 -9.97 6.04 11.99
N LEU A 14 -9.28 6.81 11.15
CA LEU A 14 -8.15 6.39 10.34
C LEU A 14 -6.86 6.50 11.15
N VAL A 15 -6.26 5.35 11.45
CA VAL A 15 -5.12 5.24 12.38
C VAL A 15 -3.76 5.23 11.69
N ALA A 16 -3.68 4.86 10.42
CA ALA A 16 -2.43 4.92 9.69
C ALA A 16 -2.66 5.09 8.20
N ASN A 17 -1.79 5.88 7.58
CA ASN A 17 -1.65 5.99 6.15
C ASN A 17 -0.21 5.63 5.78
N VAL A 18 -0.05 4.65 4.89
CA VAL A 18 1.25 4.05 4.55
C VAL A 18 1.40 4.03 3.04
N PRO A 19 2.27 4.87 2.44
CA PRO A 19 2.46 4.86 1.00
C PRO A 19 2.98 3.49 0.57
N GLN A 20 2.47 3.03 -0.56
CA GLN A 20 3.02 1.85 -1.22
C GLN A 20 4.44 2.13 -1.70
N VAL A 21 5.26 1.10 -1.75
CA VAL A 21 6.62 1.11 -2.27
C VAL A 21 6.75 0.00 -3.31
N VAL A 22 7.41 0.32 -4.42
CA VAL A 22 7.84 -0.69 -5.39
C VAL A 22 9.18 -1.21 -4.92
N VAL A 23 9.21 -2.46 -4.46
CA VAL A 23 10.42 -3.14 -4.00
C VAL A 23 10.77 -4.30 -4.90
N VAL A 24 12.07 -4.56 -5.04
CA VAL A 24 12.60 -5.67 -5.84
C VAL A 24 13.61 -6.49 -5.06
N ASN A 25 13.76 -7.76 -5.43
CA ASN A 25 14.89 -8.55 -4.98
C ASN A 25 16.18 -8.05 -5.65
N PRO A 26 17.22 -7.65 -4.89
CA PRO A 26 18.43 -7.05 -5.46
C PRO A 26 19.33 -8.04 -6.20
N LYS A 27 19.10 -9.37 -6.06
CA LYS A 27 19.82 -10.40 -6.81
C LYS A 27 19.18 -10.63 -8.18
N ASN A 28 17.85 -10.59 -8.27
CA ASN A 28 17.11 -10.81 -9.52
C ASN A 28 17.05 -9.52 -10.37
N VAL A 29 16.94 -8.37 -9.72
CA VAL A 29 16.80 -7.06 -10.37
C VAL A 29 17.96 -6.15 -9.96
N THR A 30 18.96 -6.05 -10.85
CA THR A 30 20.22 -5.32 -10.61
C THR A 30 20.25 -3.93 -11.24
N THR A 31 19.13 -3.43 -11.75
CA THR A 31 19.05 -2.12 -12.37
C THR A 31 19.39 -1.00 -11.37
N PRO A 32 20.16 0.03 -11.78
CA PRO A 32 20.66 1.04 -10.86
C PRO A 32 19.55 1.93 -10.31
N ASP A 33 18.55 2.25 -11.12
CA ASP A 33 17.46 3.18 -10.81
C ASP A 33 16.12 2.71 -11.40
N PHE A 34 15.05 3.45 -11.09
CA PHE A 34 13.71 3.15 -11.56
C PHE A 34 13.56 3.29 -13.08
N LYS A 35 14.28 4.23 -13.72
CA LYS A 35 14.21 4.42 -15.17
C LYS A 35 14.73 3.18 -15.91
N SER A 36 15.92 2.72 -15.51
CA SER A 36 16.55 1.52 -16.06
C SER A 36 15.71 0.26 -15.78
N PHE A 37 15.11 0.18 -14.58
CA PHE A 37 14.13 -0.85 -14.25
C PHE A 37 12.95 -0.86 -15.23
N LEU A 38 12.31 0.30 -15.43
CA LEU A 38 11.13 0.39 -16.28
C LEU A 38 11.45 0.09 -17.75
N GLU A 39 12.62 0.52 -18.25
CA GLU A 39 13.11 0.16 -19.58
C GLU A 39 13.33 -1.37 -19.71
N MET A 40 13.90 -2.02 -18.69
CA MET A 40 14.08 -3.47 -18.68
C MET A 40 12.73 -4.20 -18.71
N VAL A 41 11.75 -3.77 -17.90
CA VAL A 41 10.40 -4.37 -17.91
C VAL A 41 9.75 -4.22 -19.28
N ARG A 42 9.83 -3.03 -19.91
CA ARG A 42 9.26 -2.79 -21.25
C ARG A 42 9.88 -3.67 -22.33
N LYS A 43 11.19 -3.91 -22.26
CA LYS A 43 11.91 -4.77 -23.21
C LYS A 43 11.63 -6.26 -23.02
N ASN A 44 11.12 -6.66 -21.85
CA ASN A 44 10.95 -8.07 -21.48
C ASN A 44 9.56 -8.30 -20.85
N PRO A 45 8.45 -8.11 -21.60
CA PRO A 45 7.11 -8.28 -21.06
C PRO A 45 6.91 -9.70 -20.53
N GLY A 46 6.44 -9.82 -19.29
CA GLY A 46 6.14 -11.11 -18.63
C GLY A 46 7.35 -11.82 -18.05
N LYS A 47 8.56 -11.26 -18.20
CA LYS A 47 9.78 -11.83 -17.62
C LYS A 47 9.83 -11.70 -16.10
N LEU A 48 9.34 -10.58 -15.57
CA LEU A 48 9.25 -10.37 -14.12
C LEU A 48 7.89 -10.77 -13.60
N ASN A 49 7.87 -11.23 -12.35
CA ASN A 49 6.66 -11.48 -11.59
C ASN A 49 6.60 -10.61 -10.33
N TYR A 50 5.41 -10.39 -9.79
CA TYR A 50 5.22 -9.68 -8.53
C TYR A 50 4.35 -10.46 -7.55
N GLY A 51 4.80 -10.52 -6.30
CA GLY A 51 4.02 -11.07 -5.20
C GLY A 51 2.95 -10.09 -4.72
N SER A 52 1.86 -10.61 -4.15
CA SER A 52 0.83 -9.82 -3.47
C SER A 52 0.30 -10.54 -2.25
N ALA A 53 -0.44 -9.85 -1.39
CA ALA A 53 -1.15 -10.48 -0.28
C ALA A 53 -2.37 -11.33 -0.70
N GLY A 54 -2.65 -11.44 -2.00
CA GLY A 54 -3.77 -12.21 -2.55
C GLY A 54 -4.53 -11.43 -3.62
N THR A 55 -5.40 -12.13 -4.36
CA THR A 55 -6.29 -11.53 -5.35
C THR A 55 -7.19 -10.47 -4.70
N GLY A 56 -7.38 -9.35 -5.40
CA GLY A 56 -8.20 -8.22 -4.96
C GLY A 56 -7.63 -7.38 -3.81
N THR A 57 -6.47 -7.74 -3.23
CA THR A 57 -5.81 -6.93 -2.20
C THR A 57 -5.22 -5.64 -2.76
N SER A 58 -4.95 -4.65 -1.90
CA SER A 58 -4.29 -3.40 -2.30
C SER A 58 -2.96 -3.65 -3.01
N HIS A 59 -2.20 -4.68 -2.62
CA HIS A 59 -0.96 -5.11 -3.30
C HIS A 59 -1.21 -5.52 -4.75
N HIS A 60 -2.23 -6.35 -4.98
CA HIS A 60 -2.62 -6.78 -6.33
C HIS A 60 -3.08 -5.57 -7.17
N LEU A 61 -3.99 -4.76 -6.64
CA LEU A 61 -4.53 -3.63 -7.38
C LEU A 61 -3.48 -2.53 -7.64
N ALA A 62 -2.50 -2.37 -6.74
CA ALA A 62 -1.34 -1.50 -6.95
C ALA A 62 -0.52 -1.96 -8.17
N GLY A 63 -0.25 -3.27 -8.29
CA GLY A 63 0.45 -3.83 -9.44
C GLY A 63 -0.32 -3.69 -10.75
N GLU A 64 -1.64 -3.89 -10.71
CA GLU A 64 -2.49 -3.68 -11.89
C GLU A 64 -2.53 -2.21 -12.33
N LEU A 65 -2.64 -1.27 -11.39
CA LEU A 65 -2.54 0.17 -11.68
C LEU A 65 -1.17 0.51 -12.27
N PHE A 66 -0.09 -0.07 -11.74
CA PHE A 66 1.26 0.13 -12.26
C PHE A 66 1.37 -0.35 -13.70
N LYS A 67 0.90 -1.56 -14.02
CA LYS A 67 0.89 -2.10 -15.40
C LYS A 67 0.14 -1.16 -16.35
N GLN A 68 -1.04 -0.70 -15.94
CA GLN A 68 -1.88 0.21 -16.72
C GLN A 68 -1.17 1.54 -17.02
N GLN A 69 -0.65 2.21 -16.00
CA GLN A 69 -0.03 3.54 -16.16
C GLN A 69 1.33 3.47 -16.87
N SER A 70 2.13 2.45 -16.56
CA SER A 70 3.47 2.30 -17.14
C SER A 70 3.47 1.66 -18.54
N LYS A 71 2.32 1.10 -18.95
CA LYS A 71 2.12 0.29 -20.17
C LYS A 71 3.10 -0.88 -20.24
N THR A 72 3.18 -1.62 -19.14
CA THR A 72 4.05 -2.80 -19.01
C THR A 72 3.26 -4.05 -18.64
N PHE A 73 3.91 -5.20 -18.76
CA PHE A 73 3.36 -6.46 -18.32
C PHE A 73 4.33 -7.18 -17.39
N ILE A 74 3.85 -7.44 -16.18
CA ILE A 74 4.49 -8.23 -15.13
C ILE A 74 3.46 -9.22 -14.59
N THR A 75 3.89 -10.45 -14.28
CA THR A 75 2.99 -11.56 -13.91
C THR A 75 2.63 -11.47 -12.43
N HIS A 76 1.35 -11.54 -12.10
CA HIS A 76 0.89 -11.53 -10.70
C HIS A 76 0.97 -12.92 -10.08
N ILE A 77 1.57 -13.02 -8.88
CA ILE A 77 1.63 -14.23 -8.07
C ILE A 77 0.88 -13.96 -6.75
N PRO A 78 -0.34 -14.50 -6.57
CA PRO A 78 -1.09 -14.31 -5.33
C PRO A 78 -0.53 -15.19 -4.20
N TYR A 79 -0.38 -14.62 -3.01
CA TYR A 79 -0.08 -15.34 -1.78
C TYR A 79 -1.27 -15.24 -0.81
N THR A 80 -1.20 -15.96 0.31
CA THR A 80 -2.19 -15.91 1.40
C THR A 80 -1.96 -14.74 2.39
N GLY A 81 -1.13 -13.76 2.01
CA GLY A 81 -0.86 -12.57 2.82
C GLY A 81 0.48 -11.90 2.48
N ALA A 82 0.68 -10.68 2.98
CA ALA A 82 1.90 -9.90 2.70
C ALA A 82 3.17 -10.55 3.28
N GLY A 83 3.07 -11.21 4.45
CA GLY A 83 4.20 -11.87 5.09
C GLY A 83 4.83 -12.98 4.23
N PRO A 84 4.06 -13.99 3.77
CA PRO A 84 4.53 -14.98 2.81
C PRO A 84 5.13 -14.38 1.53
N ALA A 85 4.44 -13.42 0.90
CA ALA A 85 4.94 -12.76 -0.31
C ALA A 85 6.29 -12.05 -0.09
N LEU A 86 6.44 -11.33 1.03
CA LEU A 86 7.67 -10.61 1.36
C LEU A 86 8.83 -11.57 1.67
N ARG A 87 8.57 -12.71 2.30
CA ARG A 87 9.60 -13.74 2.51
C ARG A 87 10.13 -14.28 1.17
N ASP A 88 9.24 -14.56 0.23
CA ASP A 88 9.59 -15.05 -1.09
C ASP A 88 10.30 -13.99 -1.93
N LEU A 89 9.91 -12.71 -1.80
CA LEU A 89 10.65 -11.60 -2.39
C LEU A 89 12.08 -11.54 -1.85
N VAL A 90 12.27 -11.62 -0.54
CA VAL A 90 13.61 -11.62 0.07
C VAL A 90 14.42 -12.85 -0.37
N GLY A 91 13.77 -14.01 -0.50
CA GLY A 91 14.36 -15.25 -0.99
C GLY A 91 14.68 -15.25 -2.48
N GLY A 92 14.10 -14.33 -3.26
CA GLY A 92 14.25 -14.24 -4.72
C GLY A 92 13.34 -15.20 -5.50
N GLN A 93 12.30 -15.74 -4.87
CA GLN A 93 11.29 -16.57 -5.53
C GLN A 93 10.32 -15.73 -6.36
N VAL A 94 10.06 -14.49 -5.92
CA VAL A 94 9.43 -13.45 -6.74
C VAL A 94 10.36 -12.26 -6.93
N ASP A 95 10.23 -11.57 -8.07
CA ASP A 95 11.18 -10.53 -8.46
C ASP A 95 10.89 -9.18 -7.81
N MET A 96 9.61 -8.88 -7.62
CA MET A 96 9.15 -7.59 -7.10
C MET A 96 7.87 -7.71 -6.27
N MET A 97 7.53 -6.62 -5.59
CA MET A 97 6.28 -6.49 -4.85
C MET A 97 5.86 -5.02 -4.81
N PHE A 98 4.55 -4.80 -4.85
CA PHE A 98 3.93 -3.53 -4.48
C PHE A 98 3.46 -3.70 -3.04
N ASP A 99 4.25 -3.20 -2.09
CA ASP A 99 4.01 -3.41 -0.67
C ASP A 99 3.83 -2.10 0.10
N GLY A 100 3.24 -2.15 1.29
CA GLY A 100 3.25 -1.00 2.20
C GLY A 100 4.65 -0.78 2.77
N LEU A 101 5.10 0.48 2.89
CA LEU A 101 6.39 0.77 3.54
C LEU A 101 6.51 0.16 4.94
N GLY A 102 5.41 0.03 5.70
CA GLY A 102 5.46 -0.52 7.06
C GLY A 102 6.03 -1.94 7.15
N SER A 103 5.68 -2.82 6.21
CA SER A 103 6.23 -4.19 6.14
C SER A 103 7.60 -4.23 5.48
N SER A 104 7.83 -3.41 4.45
CA SER A 104 9.08 -3.41 3.69
C SER A 104 10.22 -2.61 4.33
N ALA A 105 9.95 -1.67 5.23
CA ALA A 105 10.93 -0.70 5.74
C ALA A 105 12.19 -1.36 6.34
N ALA A 106 12.02 -2.34 7.21
CA ALA A 106 13.14 -3.04 7.83
C ALA A 106 13.96 -3.87 6.82
N HIS A 107 13.31 -4.38 5.76
CA HIS A 107 13.98 -5.13 4.69
C HIS A 107 14.76 -4.20 3.76
N ILE A 108 14.23 -3.01 3.47
CA ILE A 108 14.89 -1.97 2.70
C ILE A 108 16.13 -1.47 3.45
N LYS A 109 15.98 -1.09 4.74
CA LYS A 109 17.09 -0.63 5.59
C LYS A 109 18.20 -1.68 5.71
N GLY A 110 17.84 -2.95 5.78
CA GLY A 110 18.79 -4.07 5.82
C GLY A 110 19.34 -4.51 4.46
N GLY A 111 18.97 -3.84 3.35
CA GLY A 111 19.43 -4.19 1.99
C GLY A 111 18.93 -5.53 1.46
N ARG A 112 17.97 -6.17 2.14
CA ARG A 112 17.41 -7.48 1.74
C ARG A 112 16.45 -7.35 0.55
N VAL A 113 15.84 -6.19 0.39
CA VAL A 113 15.09 -5.77 -0.80
C VAL A 113 15.51 -4.35 -1.15
N LYS A 114 15.40 -3.97 -2.42
CA LYS A 114 15.70 -2.62 -2.89
C LYS A 114 14.40 -1.89 -3.21
N ALA A 115 14.19 -0.71 -2.60
CA ALA A 115 13.10 0.18 -2.99
C ALA A 115 13.48 0.95 -4.25
N LEU A 116 12.58 0.97 -5.24
CA LEU A 116 12.77 1.71 -6.50
C LEU A 116 11.99 3.02 -6.53
N MET A 117 10.84 3.06 -5.87
CA MET A 117 9.94 4.21 -5.86
C MET A 117 8.96 4.11 -4.70
N VAL A 118 8.65 5.23 -4.05
CA VAL A 118 7.47 5.36 -3.18
C VAL A 118 6.30 5.99 -3.93
N SER A 119 5.10 5.50 -3.68
CA SER A 119 3.89 6.01 -4.31
C SER A 119 3.56 7.44 -3.86
N GLY A 120 2.85 8.19 -4.70
CA GLY A 120 2.46 9.56 -4.43
C GLY A 120 3.43 10.62 -4.97
N ASN A 121 3.18 11.87 -4.60
CA ASN A 121 3.83 13.05 -5.19
C ASN A 121 4.99 13.60 -4.36
N LYS A 122 5.33 12.97 -3.23
CA LYS A 122 6.40 13.40 -2.33
C LYS A 122 7.20 12.20 -1.87
N ARG A 123 8.51 12.40 -1.66
CA ARG A 123 9.36 11.38 -1.05
C ARG A 123 8.92 11.11 0.38
N ASN A 124 9.19 9.90 0.85
CA ASN A 124 8.94 9.54 2.24
C ASN A 124 10.14 9.95 3.11
N ALA A 125 9.90 10.64 4.22
CA ALA A 125 10.97 11.12 5.10
C ALA A 125 11.82 9.99 5.70
N ALA A 126 11.27 8.77 5.85
CA ALA A 126 12.01 7.61 6.35
C ALA A 126 12.98 7.02 5.30
N PHE A 127 12.78 7.36 4.02
CA PHE A 127 13.55 6.87 2.88
C PHE A 127 13.79 8.01 1.87
N PRO A 128 14.53 9.08 2.25
CA PRO A 128 14.64 10.30 1.45
C PRO A 128 15.38 10.10 0.11
N ASP A 129 16.17 9.03 0.00
CA ASP A 129 16.91 8.68 -1.23
C ASP A 129 16.05 7.92 -2.24
N VAL A 130 14.87 7.42 -1.84
CA VAL A 130 13.94 6.73 -2.73
C VAL A 130 13.03 7.78 -3.39
N PRO A 131 12.99 7.86 -4.73
CA PRO A 131 12.18 8.86 -5.41
C PRO A 131 10.68 8.56 -5.26
N CYS A 132 9.86 9.59 -5.34
CA CYS A 132 8.41 9.43 -5.40
C CYS A 132 7.93 9.17 -6.83
N ALA A 133 6.67 8.76 -6.98
CA ALA A 133 6.10 8.44 -8.28
C ALA A 133 6.07 9.63 -9.25
N ALA A 134 5.84 10.84 -8.74
CA ALA A 134 5.91 12.05 -9.57
C ALA A 134 7.32 12.30 -10.14
N GLU A 135 8.38 12.07 -9.35
CA GLU A 135 9.77 12.29 -9.78
C GLU A 135 10.24 11.34 -10.88
N VAL A 136 9.58 10.18 -11.01
CA VAL A 136 9.91 9.14 -11.99
C VAL A 136 8.91 9.05 -13.13
N GLY A 137 8.08 10.09 -13.31
CA GLY A 137 7.16 10.21 -14.45
C GLY A 137 5.86 9.43 -14.31
N MET A 138 5.45 9.09 -13.09
CA MET A 138 4.19 8.44 -12.76
C MET A 138 3.37 9.27 -11.74
N PRO A 139 3.04 10.55 -12.03
CA PRO A 139 2.40 11.45 -11.06
C PRO A 139 1.03 10.97 -10.58
N ASP A 140 0.32 10.18 -11.39
CA ASP A 140 -1.00 9.61 -11.06
C ASP A 140 -0.89 8.27 -10.31
N TYR A 141 0.32 7.76 -10.09
CA TYR A 141 0.53 6.54 -9.31
C TYR A 141 0.54 6.89 -7.82
N ASN A 142 -0.67 7.05 -7.27
CA ASN A 142 -0.92 7.39 -5.88
C ASN A 142 -1.75 6.30 -5.20
N VAL A 143 -1.05 5.40 -4.53
CA VAL A 143 -1.55 4.21 -3.86
C VAL A 143 -1.04 4.21 -2.43
N THR A 144 -1.97 4.12 -1.50
CA THR A 144 -1.67 4.14 -0.08
C THR A 144 -2.42 3.01 0.58
N THR A 145 -1.73 2.24 1.40
CA THR A 145 -2.38 1.31 2.32
C THR A 145 -2.78 2.09 3.55
N TRP A 146 -4.04 2.01 3.93
CA TRP A 146 -4.58 2.73 5.06
C TRP A 146 -5.26 1.76 6.03
N TYR A 147 -5.22 2.09 7.31
CA TYR A 147 -5.78 1.29 8.39
C TYR A 147 -6.77 2.12 9.17
N GLY A 148 -7.97 1.58 9.37
CA GLY A 148 -9.05 2.24 10.09
C GLY A 148 -9.62 1.39 11.20
N VAL A 149 -10.37 2.03 12.08
CA VAL A 149 -11.16 1.39 13.12
C VAL A 149 -12.63 1.71 12.88
N TRP A 150 -13.47 0.70 13.00
CA TRP A 150 -14.92 0.80 12.89
C TRP A 150 -15.58 0.27 14.16
N ALA A 151 -16.80 0.73 14.41
CA ALA A 151 -17.70 0.11 15.38
C ALA A 151 -18.85 -0.61 14.65
N PRO A 152 -19.48 -1.63 15.26
CA PRO A 152 -20.70 -2.21 14.72
C PRO A 152 -21.83 -1.17 14.60
N LYS A 153 -22.71 -1.32 13.62
CA LYS A 153 -23.94 -0.54 13.52
C LYS A 153 -24.74 -0.59 14.84
N GLY A 154 -25.29 0.55 15.23
CA GLY A 154 -26.07 0.69 16.48
C GLY A 154 -25.23 0.98 17.72
N THR A 155 -23.90 1.01 17.63
CA THR A 155 -23.03 1.47 18.72
C THR A 155 -23.45 2.87 19.20
N PRO A 156 -23.66 3.12 20.51
CA PRO A 156 -24.08 4.44 21.01
C PRO A 156 -23.09 5.55 20.67
N ALA A 157 -23.58 6.75 20.37
CA ALA A 157 -22.75 7.89 19.96
C ALA A 157 -21.70 8.27 21.01
N GLU A 158 -22.03 8.19 22.30
CA GLU A 158 -21.08 8.44 23.39
C GLU A 158 -19.91 7.44 23.37
N ALA A 159 -20.19 6.16 23.16
CA ALA A 159 -19.17 5.12 23.06
C ALA A 159 -18.27 5.32 21.83
N GLN A 160 -18.84 5.75 20.70
CA GLN A 160 -18.07 6.10 19.51
C GLN A 160 -17.11 7.27 19.79
N ALA A 161 -17.62 8.35 20.39
CA ALA A 161 -16.83 9.54 20.71
C ALA A 161 -15.69 9.19 21.69
N ARG A 162 -15.99 8.40 22.73
CA ARG A 162 -14.97 7.94 23.68
C ARG A 162 -13.91 7.07 23.00
N ALA A 163 -14.30 6.15 22.13
CA ALA A 163 -13.36 5.31 21.40
C ALA A 163 -12.43 6.15 20.50
N ILE A 164 -12.99 7.11 19.76
CA ILE A 164 -12.20 8.02 18.91
C ILE A 164 -11.17 8.78 19.73
N ASP A 165 -11.55 9.32 20.90
CA ASP A 165 -10.65 10.09 21.75
C ASP A 165 -9.53 9.24 22.34
N GLU A 166 -9.84 8.02 22.82
CA GLU A 166 -8.83 7.13 23.38
C GLU A 166 -7.87 6.60 22.31
N ILE A 167 -8.36 6.27 21.11
CA ILE A 167 -7.50 5.89 19.99
C ILE A 167 -6.60 7.06 19.59
N ARG A 168 -7.14 8.28 19.51
CA ARG A 168 -6.34 9.48 19.19
C ARG A 168 -5.22 9.71 20.21
N LYS A 169 -5.50 9.57 21.51
CA LYS A 169 -4.49 9.69 22.57
C LYS A 169 -3.40 8.63 22.41
N ALA A 170 -3.80 7.36 22.22
CA ALA A 170 -2.86 6.26 22.02
C ALA A 170 -1.98 6.48 20.79
N CYS A 171 -2.55 6.99 19.69
CA CYS A 171 -1.82 7.30 18.47
C CYS A 171 -1.02 8.62 18.49
N SER A 172 -1.08 9.38 19.57
CA SER A 172 -0.37 10.65 19.68
C SER A 172 0.82 10.60 20.63
N THR A 173 1.10 9.44 21.23
CA THR A 173 2.29 9.25 22.07
C THR A 173 3.57 9.34 21.22
N ASP A 174 4.67 9.77 21.84
CA ASP A 174 5.95 9.90 21.13
C ASP A 174 6.49 8.54 20.66
N GLU A 175 6.28 7.48 21.45
CA GLU A 175 6.60 6.11 21.06
C GLU A 175 5.86 5.71 19.79
N ALA A 176 4.55 5.93 19.74
CA ALA A 176 3.75 5.52 18.60
C ALA A 176 4.11 6.35 17.35
N LYS A 177 4.30 7.67 17.49
CA LYS A 177 4.83 8.53 16.42
C LYS A 177 6.17 8.04 15.88
N ALA A 178 7.09 7.65 16.76
CA ALA A 178 8.40 7.13 16.36
C ALA A 178 8.27 5.81 15.58
N VAL A 179 7.37 4.91 16.01
CA VAL A 179 7.09 3.65 15.31
C VAL A 179 6.52 3.90 13.91
N TRP A 180 5.52 4.77 13.76
CA TRP A 180 4.98 5.12 12.44
C TRP A 180 6.04 5.77 11.54
N ALA A 181 6.77 6.76 12.06
CA ALA A 181 7.81 7.44 11.31
C ALA A 181 8.90 6.46 10.83
N ALA A 182 9.34 5.53 11.69
CA ALA A 182 10.34 4.53 11.32
C ALA A 182 9.89 3.57 10.21
N GLN A 183 8.58 3.41 10.05
CA GLN A 183 7.89 2.59 9.06
C GLN A 183 7.42 3.39 7.83
N GLY A 184 7.72 4.69 7.76
CA GLY A 184 7.28 5.57 6.68
C GLY A 184 5.77 5.82 6.68
N ALA A 185 5.11 5.61 7.82
CA ALA A 185 3.68 5.82 8.02
C ALA A 185 3.43 7.13 8.79
N GLU A 186 2.19 7.61 8.73
CA GLU A 186 1.72 8.73 9.55
C GLU A 186 0.34 8.44 10.16
N PHE A 187 0.09 9.01 11.33
CA PHE A 187 -1.25 9.03 11.93
C PHE A 187 -2.08 10.11 11.22
N ALA A 188 -3.07 9.67 10.42
CA ALA A 188 -3.88 10.58 9.59
C ALA A 188 -4.93 11.37 10.40
N GLY A 189 -5.42 10.81 11.52
CA GLY A 189 -6.33 11.51 12.44
C GLY A 189 -7.73 11.85 11.90
N LEU A 190 -8.07 11.44 10.67
CA LEU A 190 -9.42 11.54 10.12
C LEU A 190 -10.36 10.66 10.95
N SER A 191 -11.51 11.18 11.37
CA SER A 191 -12.45 10.44 12.24
C SER A 191 -13.90 10.65 11.84
N GLY A 192 -14.79 9.80 12.36
CA GLY A 192 -16.23 9.90 12.19
C GLY A 192 -16.66 10.06 10.72
N PRO A 193 -17.55 11.04 10.43
CA PRO A 193 -18.03 11.28 9.07
C PRO A 193 -16.92 11.60 8.05
N GLN A 194 -15.83 12.27 8.45
CA GLN A 194 -14.71 12.54 7.53
C GLN A 194 -14.01 11.25 7.13
N PHE A 195 -13.81 10.32 8.07
CA PHE A 195 -13.26 9.00 7.74
C PHE A 195 -14.23 8.20 6.86
N GLY A 196 -15.54 8.26 7.13
CA GLY A 196 -16.56 7.67 6.25
C GLY A 196 -16.49 8.19 4.81
N GLY A 197 -16.38 9.50 4.63
CA GLY A 197 -16.23 10.11 3.30
C GLY A 197 -14.95 9.67 2.57
N PHE A 198 -13.85 9.51 3.30
CA PHE A 198 -12.62 8.95 2.76
C PHE A 198 -12.80 7.50 2.27
N VAL A 199 -13.45 6.65 3.07
CA VAL A 199 -13.74 5.25 2.69
C VAL A 199 -14.59 5.18 1.41
N SER A 200 -15.65 5.97 1.31
CA SER A 200 -16.50 6.00 0.11
C SER A 200 -15.74 6.46 -1.14
N ALA A 201 -14.78 7.38 -1.00
CA ALA A 201 -13.93 7.83 -2.11
C ALA A 201 -12.97 6.72 -2.57
N GLU A 202 -12.36 5.99 -1.64
CA GLU A 202 -11.48 4.86 -1.94
C GLU A 202 -12.25 3.71 -2.62
N ILE A 203 -13.47 3.39 -2.16
CA ILE A 203 -14.33 2.38 -2.81
C ILE A 203 -14.56 2.75 -4.28
N LYS A 204 -14.94 4.01 -4.56
CA LYS A 204 -15.17 4.49 -5.93
C LYS A 204 -13.92 4.40 -6.80
N LYS A 205 -12.77 4.83 -6.27
CA LYS A 205 -11.47 4.77 -6.96
C LYS A 205 -11.10 3.33 -7.32
N TRP A 206 -11.15 2.42 -6.35
CA TRP A 206 -10.72 1.04 -6.58
C TRP A 206 -11.70 0.24 -7.44
N ALA A 207 -13.00 0.55 -7.39
CA ALA A 207 -13.97 -0.03 -8.31
C ALA A 207 -13.62 0.26 -9.79
N GLN A 208 -13.11 1.46 -10.09
CA GLN A 208 -12.63 1.81 -11.43
C GLN A 208 -11.40 1.00 -11.83
N VAL A 209 -10.43 0.84 -10.91
CA VAL A 209 -9.21 0.04 -11.15
C VAL A 209 -9.55 -1.43 -11.40
N VAL A 210 -10.39 -2.03 -10.56
CA VAL A 210 -10.86 -3.42 -10.71
C VAL A 210 -11.55 -3.61 -12.06
N LYS A 211 -12.44 -2.69 -12.44
CA LYS A 211 -13.13 -2.74 -13.74
C LYS A 211 -12.15 -2.63 -14.92
N ALA A 212 -11.13 -1.78 -14.80
CA ALA A 212 -10.14 -1.57 -15.85
C ALA A 212 -9.13 -2.74 -15.96
N SER A 213 -8.72 -3.34 -14.85
CA SER A 213 -7.77 -4.45 -14.84
C SER A 213 -8.40 -5.78 -15.25
N GLY A 214 -9.73 -5.89 -15.15
CA GLY A 214 -10.42 -7.17 -15.34
C GLY A 214 -10.17 -8.16 -14.20
N ALA A 215 -9.57 -7.70 -13.09
CA ALA A 215 -9.39 -8.50 -11.89
C ALA A 215 -10.74 -9.04 -11.40
N LYS A 216 -10.79 -10.35 -11.17
CA LYS A 216 -11.93 -11.03 -10.58
C LYS A 216 -11.48 -11.72 -9.30
N PHE A 217 -12.33 -11.71 -8.29
CA PHE A 217 -12.23 -12.70 -7.23
C PHE A 217 -12.65 -14.04 -7.85
N ASP A 218 -11.73 -14.99 -7.81
CA ASP A 218 -11.99 -16.41 -8.01
C ASP A 218 -12.73 -17.02 -6.82
#